data_AF-A0A934F2D4-F1
#
_entry.id   AF-A0A934F2D4-F1
#
_cell.length_a   1.000
_cell.length_b   1.000
_cell.length_c   1.000
_cell.angle_alpha   90.00
_cell.angle_beta   90.00
_cell.angle_gamma   90.00
#
_symmetry.space_group_name_H-M   'P 1'
#
loop_
_entity.id
_entity.type
_entity.pdbx_description
1 polymer ?
#
loop_
_entity_poly.entity_id
_entity_poly.type
_entity_poly.pdbx_seq_one_letter_code
_entity_poly.pdbx_strand_id
1 'polypeptide(L)'
;MKLSQPRRGALAAALLLSCVSVSAAELAILAKARAYIGSEAALNAMKSVHYVGTLITADPNDATKQSRAAMEIIFQKPERQRIKATSDKVVEVTALDGYEGWQRVQDAADSSKWRQTLLGPDQVRRLRANTWENLAYFRGIEKVGGRVEDQGPATIDGVACQKIAFIHTPNIIFYRYFDLATGRLVMTETEAGGSIREKGEIVVNGVRFPKSIVTTSKNQKGQSVSVTIEFEKITVNEEFPAILFAVPAPVRGK
;
A
#
# COMPACT_ATOMS: atom_id res chain seq x y z
N MET A 1 78.71 0.74 18.28
CA MET A 1 77.97 0.77 17.00
C MET A 1 76.69 -0.04 17.18
N LYS A 2 75.54 0.62 16.99
CA LYS A 2 74.13 0.14 16.98
C LYS A 2 73.51 -0.41 18.29
N LEU A 3 72.72 0.47 18.93
CA LEU A 3 71.61 0.14 19.82
C LEU A 3 70.54 -0.68 19.08
N SER A 4 69.86 -1.59 19.78
CA SER A 4 68.51 -2.03 19.40
C SER A 4 67.61 -1.99 20.64
N GLN A 5 66.54 -1.18 20.55
CA GLN A 5 65.54 -0.94 21.59
C GLN A 5 64.53 -2.10 21.66
N PRO A 6 63.95 -2.38 22.84
CA PRO A 6 62.79 -3.26 22.95
C PRO A 6 61.52 -2.52 22.54
N ARG A 7 60.73 -3.13 21.63
CA ARG A 7 59.41 -2.67 21.22
C ARG A 7 58.43 -2.79 22.41
N ARG A 8 58.04 -1.64 22.99
CA ARG A 8 56.91 -1.55 23.93
C ARG A 8 55.61 -1.66 23.13
N GLY A 9 54.84 -2.71 23.37
CA GLY A 9 53.48 -2.86 22.86
C GLY A 9 52.55 -1.84 23.52
N ALA A 10 51.87 -1.03 22.70
CA ALA A 10 50.80 -0.16 23.15
C ALA A 10 49.47 -0.91 23.01
N LEU A 11 48.81 -1.22 24.13
CA LEU A 11 47.41 -1.65 24.17
C LEU A 11 46.55 -0.41 23.85
N ALA A 12 45.94 -0.38 22.65
CA ALA A 12 44.90 0.59 22.34
C ALA A 12 43.57 0.07 22.89
N ALA A 13 43.07 0.70 23.96
CA ALA A 13 41.73 0.46 24.47
C ALA A 13 40.71 1.07 23.49
N ALA A 14 40.01 0.22 22.74
CA ALA A 14 38.90 0.63 21.89
C ALA A 14 37.69 0.98 22.78
N LEU A 15 37.37 2.27 22.89
CA LEU A 15 36.07 2.71 23.40
C LEU A 15 34.99 2.27 22.41
N LEU A 16 34.24 1.23 22.77
CA LEU A 16 33.00 0.88 22.11
C LEU A 16 31.97 1.98 22.38
N LEU A 17 31.77 2.89 21.43
CA LEU A 17 30.58 3.72 21.38
C LEU A 17 29.37 2.81 21.13
N SER A 18 28.70 2.43 22.21
CA SER A 18 27.36 1.86 22.15
C SER A 18 26.39 2.95 21.68
N CYS A 19 26.10 2.97 20.38
CA CYS A 19 24.96 3.70 19.84
C CYS A 19 23.68 3.12 20.46
N VAL A 20 23.19 3.73 21.52
CA VAL A 20 21.83 3.48 22.01
C VAL A 20 20.90 4.01 20.93
N SER A 21 20.35 3.11 20.12
CA SER A 21 19.29 3.45 19.16
C SER A 21 18.08 3.88 19.97
N VAL A 22 17.89 5.19 20.13
CA VAL A 22 16.62 5.76 20.61
C VAL A 22 15.59 5.43 19.54
N SER A 23 14.79 4.38 19.78
CA SER A 23 13.57 4.16 19.01
C SER A 23 12.70 5.39 19.22
N ALA A 24 12.47 6.19 18.17
CA ALA A 24 11.52 7.28 18.23
C ALA A 24 10.19 6.72 18.77
N ALA A 25 9.62 7.38 19.77
CA ALA A 25 8.31 7.01 20.29
C ALA A 25 7.28 7.12 19.16
N GLU A 26 6.37 6.15 19.07
CA GLU A 26 5.27 6.20 18.11
C GLU A 26 4.44 7.48 18.32
N LEU A 27 4.12 8.16 17.21
CA LEU A 27 3.27 9.35 17.26
C LEU A 27 1.90 9.00 17.87
N ALA A 28 1.44 9.76 18.86
CA ALA A 28 0.20 9.47 19.58
C ALA A 28 -1.03 9.32 18.66
N ILE A 29 -1.07 10.09 17.57
CA ILE A 29 -2.15 9.99 16.59
C ILE A 29 -2.16 8.63 15.86
N LEU A 30 -1.00 8.01 15.64
CA LEU A 30 -0.92 6.69 14.99
C LEU A 30 -1.40 5.59 15.92
N ALA A 31 -1.07 5.67 17.21
CA ALA A 31 -1.65 4.76 18.21
C ALA A 31 -3.18 4.88 18.26
N LYS A 32 -3.71 6.11 18.20
CA LYS A 32 -5.15 6.37 18.13
C LYS A 32 -5.79 5.85 16.85
N ALA A 33 -5.14 6.05 15.69
CA ALA A 33 -5.61 5.56 14.41
C ALA A 33 -5.65 4.04 14.33
N ARG A 34 -4.64 3.36 14.89
CA ARG A 34 -4.63 1.90 15.02
C ARG A 34 -5.76 1.42 15.92
N ALA A 35 -5.94 2.03 17.09
CA ALA A 35 -7.02 1.69 18.01
C ALA A 35 -8.42 1.92 17.39
N TYR A 36 -8.57 2.91 16.51
CA TYR A 36 -9.79 3.09 15.72
C TYR A 36 -10.04 1.88 14.82
N ILE A 37 -9.03 1.42 14.07
CA ILE A 37 -9.16 0.31 13.10
C ILE A 37 -9.42 -1.03 13.81
N GLY A 38 -8.70 -1.35 14.88
CA GLY A 38 -8.85 -2.64 15.57
C GLY A 38 -7.89 -2.84 16.73
N SER A 39 -8.00 -3.98 17.42
CA SER A 39 -7.08 -4.31 18.51
C SER A 39 -5.66 -4.57 18.01
N GLU A 40 -4.65 -4.26 18.83
CA GLU A 40 -3.24 -4.55 18.50
C GLU A 40 -3.02 -6.02 18.12
N ALA A 41 -3.66 -6.95 18.82
CA ALA A 41 -3.59 -8.37 18.51
C ALA A 41 -4.13 -8.68 17.10
N ALA A 42 -5.29 -8.14 16.73
CA ALA A 42 -5.90 -8.36 15.42
C ALA A 42 -5.07 -7.75 14.28
N LEU A 43 -4.57 -6.52 14.45
CA LEU A 43 -3.74 -5.84 13.44
C LEU A 43 -2.39 -6.56 13.24
N ASN A 44 -1.76 -7.01 14.33
CA ASN A 44 -0.47 -7.71 14.25
C ASN A 44 -0.60 -9.13 13.69
N ALA A 45 -1.77 -9.77 13.83
CA ALA A 45 -2.07 -11.07 13.24
C ALA A 45 -2.33 -11.03 11.72
N MET A 46 -2.47 -9.83 11.12
CA MET A 46 -2.79 -9.70 9.70
C MET A 46 -1.66 -10.25 8.81
N LYS A 47 -2.00 -11.24 7.98
CA LYS A 47 -1.12 -11.87 6.99
C LYS A 47 -1.55 -11.56 5.56
N SER A 48 -2.85 -11.47 5.33
CA SER A 48 -3.43 -11.18 4.03
C SER A 48 -4.79 -10.51 4.15
N VAL A 49 -5.18 -9.77 3.12
CA VAL A 49 -6.54 -9.25 2.95
C VAL A 49 -6.96 -9.52 1.51
N HIS A 50 -8.17 -10.02 1.35
CA HIS A 50 -8.78 -10.34 0.08
C HIS A 50 -10.11 -9.59 -0.04
N TYR A 51 -10.15 -8.68 -0.99
CA TYR A 51 -11.32 -7.88 -1.34
C TYR A 51 -11.96 -8.43 -2.61
N VAL A 52 -13.28 -8.57 -2.59
CA VAL A 52 -14.10 -8.81 -3.77
C VAL A 52 -15.14 -7.71 -3.85
N GLY A 53 -15.34 -7.16 -5.04
CA GLY A 53 -16.27 -6.06 -5.22
C GLY A 53 -16.40 -5.59 -6.66
N THR A 54 -16.88 -4.36 -6.82
CA THR A 54 -17.12 -3.73 -8.12
C THR A 54 -16.31 -2.44 -8.24
N LEU A 55 -15.55 -2.33 -9.33
CA LEU A 55 -14.91 -1.09 -9.78
C LEU A 55 -15.91 -0.29 -10.62
N ILE A 56 -16.11 0.97 -10.25
CA ILE A 56 -16.97 1.92 -10.94
C ILE A 56 -16.11 3.09 -11.43
N THR A 57 -16.06 3.29 -12.74
CA THR A 57 -15.33 4.41 -13.35
C THR A 57 -16.33 5.37 -13.97
N ALA A 58 -16.31 6.63 -13.55
CA ALA A 58 -17.12 7.67 -14.18
C ALA A 58 -16.56 8.03 -15.56
N ASP A 59 -17.43 8.29 -16.53
CA ASP A 59 -16.99 8.84 -17.82
C ASP A 59 -16.45 10.27 -17.60
N PRO A 60 -15.23 10.56 -18.07
CA PRO A 60 -14.60 11.87 -17.85
C PRO A 60 -15.32 13.03 -18.54
N ASN A 61 -16.18 12.76 -19.53
CA ASN A 61 -16.97 13.75 -20.27
C ASN A 61 -18.44 13.80 -19.82
N ASP A 62 -18.91 12.80 -19.07
CA ASP A 62 -20.29 12.71 -18.61
C ASP A 62 -20.39 11.89 -17.31
N ALA A 63 -20.38 12.57 -16.17
CA ALA A 63 -20.40 11.92 -14.85
C ALA A 63 -21.66 11.06 -14.58
N THR A 64 -22.71 11.18 -15.39
CA THR A 64 -23.91 10.33 -15.30
C THR A 64 -23.70 8.96 -15.93
N LYS A 65 -22.68 8.81 -16.79
CA LYS A 65 -22.27 7.54 -17.39
C LYS A 65 -21.16 6.92 -16.57
N GLN A 66 -21.29 5.62 -16.35
CA GLN A 66 -20.33 4.85 -15.58
C GLN A 66 -20.07 3.52 -16.27
N SER A 67 -18.82 3.08 -16.23
CA SER A 67 -18.47 1.69 -16.53
C SER A 67 -18.26 0.92 -15.24
N ARG A 68 -18.59 -0.37 -15.28
CA ARG A 68 -18.47 -1.30 -14.15
C ARG A 68 -17.58 -2.47 -14.55
N ALA A 69 -16.74 -2.91 -13.61
CA ALA A 69 -15.95 -4.12 -13.73
C ALA A 69 -15.95 -4.85 -12.40
N ALA A 70 -16.03 -6.19 -12.41
CA ALA A 70 -15.78 -6.98 -11.21
C ALA A 70 -14.30 -6.81 -10.82
N MET A 71 -14.05 -6.70 -9.51
CA MET A 71 -12.74 -6.42 -8.94
C MET A 71 -12.41 -7.43 -7.84
N GLU A 72 -11.22 -7.98 -7.90
CA GLU A 72 -10.62 -8.83 -6.87
C GLU A 72 -9.24 -8.26 -6.51
N ILE A 73 -8.98 -8.01 -5.24
CA ILE A 73 -7.68 -7.51 -4.75
C ILE A 73 -7.20 -8.39 -3.62
N ILE A 74 -6.02 -8.95 -3.76
CA ILE A 74 -5.33 -9.74 -2.74
C ILE A 74 -4.06 -9.00 -2.35
N PHE A 75 -3.89 -8.75 -1.05
CA PHE A 75 -2.61 -8.36 -0.45
C PHE A 75 -2.17 -9.49 0.47
N GLN A 76 -0.90 -9.87 0.41
CA GLN A 76 -0.34 -10.93 1.26
C GLN A 76 1.11 -10.61 1.66
N LYS A 77 1.45 -10.81 2.93
CA LYS A 77 2.83 -10.70 3.42
C LYS A 77 3.72 -11.78 2.78
N PRO A 78 5.01 -11.49 2.54
CA PRO A 78 5.69 -10.24 2.88
C PRO A 78 5.36 -9.08 1.92
N GLU A 79 5.33 -9.32 0.61
CA GLU A 79 5.21 -8.26 -0.41
C GLU A 79 4.52 -8.80 -1.67
N ARG A 80 3.37 -9.42 -1.49
CA ARG A 80 2.57 -10.00 -2.57
C ARG A 80 1.28 -9.21 -2.75
N GLN A 81 0.99 -8.89 -3.99
CA GLN A 81 -0.25 -8.23 -4.36
C GLN A 81 -0.77 -8.78 -5.68
N ARG A 82 -2.08 -8.93 -5.80
CA ARG A 82 -2.73 -9.22 -7.07
C ARG A 82 -4.04 -8.46 -7.18
N ILE A 83 -4.21 -7.73 -8.26
CA ILE A 83 -5.44 -7.04 -8.63
C ILE A 83 -5.94 -7.71 -9.91
N LYS A 84 -7.21 -8.13 -9.92
CA LYS A 84 -7.90 -8.59 -11.13
C LYS A 84 -9.15 -7.74 -11.34
N ALA A 85 -9.21 -7.05 -12.46
CA ALA A 85 -10.40 -6.38 -12.95
C ALA A 85 -11.00 -7.18 -14.12
N THR A 86 -12.31 -7.32 -14.19
CA THR A 86 -13.02 -8.05 -15.25
C THR A 86 -14.20 -7.24 -15.73
N SER A 87 -14.15 -6.80 -16.98
CA SER A 87 -15.26 -6.16 -17.70
C SER A 87 -15.81 -7.10 -18.78
N ASP A 88 -16.79 -6.60 -19.54
CA ASP A 88 -17.34 -7.25 -20.74
C ASP A 88 -16.30 -7.42 -21.86
N LYS A 89 -15.27 -6.58 -21.88
CA LYS A 89 -14.26 -6.54 -22.96
C LYS A 89 -12.94 -7.16 -22.57
N VAL A 90 -12.51 -6.96 -21.32
CA VAL A 90 -11.16 -7.32 -20.90
C VAL A 90 -11.11 -7.92 -19.51
N VAL A 91 -10.19 -8.86 -19.34
CA VAL A 91 -9.68 -9.28 -18.04
C VAL A 91 -8.28 -8.69 -17.89
N GLU A 92 -8.11 -7.84 -16.88
CA GLU A 92 -6.82 -7.27 -16.52
C GLU A 92 -6.36 -7.85 -15.19
N VAL A 93 -5.13 -8.36 -15.15
CA VAL A 93 -4.47 -8.81 -13.93
C VAL A 93 -3.17 -8.05 -13.77
N THR A 94 -2.98 -7.41 -12.62
CA THR A 94 -1.70 -6.85 -12.20
C THR A 94 -1.25 -7.57 -10.95
N ALA A 95 -0.02 -8.06 -10.89
CA ALA A 95 0.49 -8.73 -9.71
C ALA A 95 1.94 -8.34 -9.38
N LEU A 96 2.28 -8.58 -8.12
CA LEU A 96 3.56 -8.35 -7.47
C LEU A 96 3.92 -9.60 -6.68
N ASP A 97 5.14 -10.10 -6.87
CA ASP A 97 5.79 -11.09 -6.01
C ASP A 97 7.16 -10.53 -5.55
N GLY A 98 7.14 -9.74 -4.47
CA GLY A 98 8.33 -9.08 -3.93
C GLY A 98 8.90 -8.04 -4.89
N TYR A 99 9.90 -8.44 -5.68
CA TYR A 99 10.62 -7.55 -6.59
C TYR A 99 10.24 -7.75 -8.07
N GLU A 100 9.35 -8.71 -8.36
CA GLU A 100 8.84 -8.94 -9.70
C GLU A 100 7.39 -8.48 -9.79
N GLY A 101 7.09 -7.64 -10.79
CA GLY A 101 5.74 -7.20 -11.07
C GLY A 101 5.38 -7.46 -12.52
N TRP A 102 4.13 -7.81 -12.78
CA TRP A 102 3.64 -8.02 -14.14
C TRP A 102 2.20 -7.57 -14.28
N GLN A 103 1.83 -7.27 -15.52
CA GLN A 103 0.47 -6.99 -15.93
C GLN A 103 0.12 -7.88 -17.12
N ARG A 104 -1.09 -8.42 -17.13
CA ARG A 104 -1.68 -9.09 -18.29
C ARG A 104 -3.03 -8.47 -18.58
N VAL A 105 -3.23 -8.08 -19.84
CA VAL A 105 -4.53 -7.69 -20.39
C VAL A 105 -4.93 -8.74 -21.40
N GLN A 106 -6.13 -9.27 -21.25
CA GLN A 106 -6.67 -10.38 -22.04
C GLN A 106 -8.07 -10.03 -22.52
N ASP A 107 -8.40 -10.40 -23.76
CA ASP A 107 -9.75 -10.27 -24.29
C ASP A 107 -10.71 -11.19 -23.52
N ALA A 108 -11.86 -10.64 -23.09
CA ALA A 108 -12.83 -11.39 -22.29
C ALA A 108 -13.56 -12.48 -23.10
N ALA A 109 -13.70 -12.31 -24.42
CA ALA A 109 -14.34 -13.25 -25.33
C ALA A 109 -13.35 -14.26 -25.94
N ASP A 110 -12.05 -13.94 -25.98
CA ASP A 110 -11.02 -14.82 -26.54
C ASP A 110 -9.75 -14.87 -25.66
N SER A 111 -9.67 -15.90 -24.82
CA SER A 111 -8.55 -16.08 -23.90
C SER A 111 -7.18 -16.27 -24.58
N SER A 112 -7.14 -16.58 -25.88
CA SER A 112 -5.88 -16.70 -26.62
C SER A 112 -5.26 -15.33 -26.96
N LYS A 113 -6.07 -14.27 -26.97
CA LYS A 113 -5.65 -12.90 -27.24
C LYS A 113 -5.27 -12.20 -25.94
N TRP A 114 -3.99 -12.18 -25.64
CA TRP A 114 -3.45 -11.53 -24.46
C TRP A 114 -2.15 -10.79 -24.74
N ARG A 115 -1.89 -9.78 -23.91
CA ARG A 115 -0.60 -9.09 -23.81
C ARG A 115 -0.13 -9.12 -22.37
N GLN A 116 1.10 -9.57 -22.16
CA GLN A 116 1.77 -9.52 -20.86
C GLN A 116 2.93 -8.53 -20.91
N THR A 117 3.14 -7.82 -19.82
CA THR A 117 4.23 -6.86 -19.67
C THR A 117 4.81 -6.98 -18.27
N LEU A 118 6.14 -6.96 -18.18
CA LEU A 118 6.83 -6.84 -16.90
C LEU A 118 6.80 -5.38 -16.47
N LEU A 119 6.53 -5.15 -15.19
CA LEU A 119 6.46 -3.80 -14.63
C LEU A 119 7.86 -3.24 -14.39
N GLY A 120 8.02 -1.95 -14.65
CA GLY A 120 9.27 -1.25 -14.38
C GLY A 120 9.53 -1.07 -12.87
N PRO A 121 10.78 -0.73 -12.48
CA PRO A 121 11.15 -0.59 -11.07
C PRO A 121 10.28 0.38 -10.25
N ASP A 122 9.86 1.50 -10.84
CA ASP A 122 8.98 2.47 -10.16
C ASP A 122 7.59 1.92 -9.89
N GLN A 123 7.03 1.16 -10.83
CA GLN A 123 5.74 0.50 -10.67
C GLN A 123 5.82 -0.59 -9.60
N VAL A 124 6.89 -1.40 -9.61
CA VAL A 124 7.15 -2.41 -8.58
C VAL A 124 7.26 -1.76 -7.20
N ARG A 125 8.04 -0.68 -7.06
CA ARG A 125 8.15 0.07 -5.79
C ARG A 125 6.80 0.58 -5.31
N ARG A 126 5.96 1.10 -6.21
CA ARG A 126 4.61 1.57 -5.87
C ARG A 126 3.70 0.44 -5.41
N LEU A 127 3.75 -0.73 -6.05
CA LEU A 127 2.98 -1.90 -5.62
C LEU A 127 3.44 -2.40 -4.24
N ARG A 128 4.76 -2.41 -3.97
CA ARG A 128 5.29 -2.76 -2.63
C ARG A 128 4.79 -1.78 -1.57
N ALA A 129 4.84 -0.47 -1.85
CA ALA A 129 4.30 0.56 -0.97
C ALA A 129 2.80 0.35 -0.71
N ASN A 130 1.98 0.15 -1.76
CA ASN A 130 0.56 -0.15 -1.63
C ASN A 130 0.30 -1.40 -0.79
N THR A 131 1.09 -2.45 -0.97
CA THR A 131 0.98 -3.69 -0.18
C THR A 131 1.25 -3.43 1.30
N TRP A 132 2.31 -2.66 1.60
CA TRP A 132 2.64 -2.27 2.96
C TRP A 132 1.51 -1.43 3.59
N GLU A 133 1.02 -0.40 2.88
CA GLU A 133 -0.05 0.49 3.35
C GLU A 133 -1.35 -0.26 3.69
N ASN A 134 -1.61 -1.42 3.07
CA ASN A 134 -2.79 -2.25 3.31
C ASN A 134 -2.62 -3.31 4.41
N LEU A 135 -1.38 -3.61 4.84
CA LEU A 135 -1.10 -4.72 5.76
C LEU A 135 -0.34 -4.32 7.04
N ALA A 136 0.27 -3.14 7.06
CA ALA A 136 1.10 -2.69 8.16
C ALA A 136 0.34 -1.86 9.20
N TYR A 137 -0.83 -1.32 8.84
CA TYR A 137 -1.68 -0.47 9.70
C TYR A 137 -0.87 0.62 10.40
N PHE A 138 -0.15 1.41 9.60
CA PHE A 138 0.59 2.61 10.02
C PHE A 138 1.86 2.39 10.87
N ARG A 139 2.35 1.16 11.03
CA ARG A 139 3.52 0.90 11.88
C ARG A 139 4.62 0.11 11.17
N GLY A 140 5.87 0.54 11.35
CA GLY A 140 7.07 -0.22 10.96
C GLY A 140 7.52 -0.02 9.52
N ILE A 141 7.28 1.16 8.95
CA ILE A 141 7.72 1.50 7.58
C ILE A 141 9.26 1.56 7.50
N GLU A 142 9.92 1.86 8.61
CA GLU A 142 11.37 1.92 8.77
C GLU A 142 12.02 0.56 8.48
N LYS A 143 11.29 -0.54 8.76
CA LYS A 143 11.76 -1.91 8.49
C LYS A 143 11.82 -2.23 7.00
N VAL A 144 11.13 -1.46 6.17
CA VAL A 144 11.15 -1.59 4.70
C VAL A 144 11.84 -0.40 4.02
N GLY A 145 12.59 0.40 4.79
CA GLY A 145 13.42 1.49 4.29
C GLY A 145 12.68 2.83 4.10
N GLY A 146 11.42 2.92 4.52
CA GLY A 146 10.69 4.20 4.54
C GLY A 146 10.78 4.91 5.89
N ARG A 147 9.98 5.95 6.07
CA ARG A 147 9.88 6.70 7.33
C ARG A 147 8.53 7.39 7.48
N VAL A 148 8.21 7.77 8.70
CA VAL A 148 7.06 8.61 9.04
C VAL A 148 7.53 10.02 9.39
N GLU A 149 6.84 11.04 8.88
CA GLU A 149 7.04 12.44 9.28
C GLU A 149 5.71 13.06 9.71
N ASP A 150 5.71 13.74 10.87
CA ASP A 150 4.59 14.55 11.29
C ASP A 150 4.61 15.90 10.54
N GLN A 151 3.52 16.20 9.83
CA GLN A 151 3.37 17.42 9.03
C GLN A 151 2.50 18.47 9.74
N GLY A 152 2.09 18.21 10.98
CA GLY A 152 1.32 19.14 11.78
C GLY A 152 -0.19 19.08 11.58
N PRO A 153 -0.92 19.99 12.24
CA PRO A 153 -2.38 20.06 12.15
C PRO A 153 -2.86 20.50 10.76
N ALA A 154 -4.01 19.99 10.35
CA ALA A 154 -4.71 20.35 9.12
C ALA A 154 -6.23 20.28 9.31
N THR A 155 -6.99 20.88 8.40
CA THR A 155 -8.46 20.82 8.42
C THR A 155 -8.96 20.29 7.09
N ILE A 156 -9.72 19.20 7.12
CA ILE A 156 -10.32 18.57 5.93
C ILE A 156 -11.84 18.59 6.10
N ASP A 157 -12.54 19.31 5.23
CA ASP A 157 -14.01 19.47 5.26
C ASP A 157 -14.56 19.85 6.65
N GLY A 158 -13.85 20.73 7.35
CA GLY A 158 -14.19 21.17 8.70
C GLY A 158 -13.77 20.21 9.82
N VAL A 159 -13.17 19.06 9.52
CA VAL A 159 -12.64 18.11 10.52
C VAL A 159 -11.19 18.46 10.86
N ALA A 160 -10.91 18.70 12.14
CA ALA A 160 -9.56 18.91 12.63
C ALA A 160 -8.75 17.60 12.60
N CYS A 161 -7.65 17.60 11.86
CA CYS A 161 -6.84 16.43 11.59
C CYS A 161 -5.37 16.67 11.97
N GLN A 162 -4.63 15.58 12.24
CA GLN A 162 -3.18 15.57 12.09
C GLN A 162 -2.82 15.05 10.70
N LYS A 163 -1.93 15.74 9.99
CA LYS A 163 -1.36 15.29 8.73
C LYS A 163 -0.07 14.53 8.99
N ILE A 164 0.00 13.28 8.54
CA ILE A 164 1.19 12.42 8.67
C ILE A 164 1.64 11.97 7.28
N ALA A 165 2.93 12.09 6.98
CA ALA A 165 3.51 11.59 5.74
C ALA A 165 4.15 10.21 5.95
N PHE A 166 3.69 9.22 5.20
CA PHE A 166 4.32 7.90 5.07
C PHE A 166 5.18 7.91 3.80
N ILE A 167 6.49 8.01 3.97
CA ILE A 167 7.45 8.21 2.88
C ILE A 167 8.14 6.88 2.61
N HIS A 168 7.76 6.20 1.52
CA HIS A 168 8.39 4.95 1.08
C HIS A 168 9.66 5.22 0.30
N THR A 169 9.62 6.24 -0.55
CA THR A 169 10.76 6.80 -1.30
C THR A 169 10.50 8.29 -1.52
N PRO A 170 11.49 9.09 -1.99
CA PRO A 170 11.25 10.50 -2.27
C PRO A 170 10.07 10.79 -3.22
N ASN A 171 9.69 9.83 -4.07
CA ASN A 171 8.63 9.98 -5.09
C ASN A 171 7.38 9.10 -4.81
N ILE A 172 7.28 8.49 -3.63
CA ILE A 172 6.12 7.67 -3.23
C ILE A 172 5.79 8.02 -1.78
N ILE A 173 4.77 8.88 -1.61
CA ILE A 173 4.38 9.44 -0.32
C ILE A 173 2.86 9.34 -0.16
N PHE A 174 2.43 8.78 0.96
CA PHE A 174 1.03 8.80 1.37
C PHE A 174 0.86 9.80 2.52
N TYR A 175 0.22 10.92 2.24
CA TYR A 175 -0.19 11.88 3.26
C TYR A 175 -1.53 11.43 3.84
N ARG A 176 -1.52 10.97 5.09
CA ARG A 176 -2.70 10.52 5.82
C ARG A 176 -3.21 11.65 6.72
N TYR A 177 -4.50 11.92 6.65
CA TYR A 177 -5.18 12.90 7.50
C TYR A 177 -6.03 12.16 8.53
N PHE A 178 -5.59 12.15 9.78
CA PHE A 178 -6.28 11.47 10.87
C PHE A 178 -7.06 12.47 11.71
N ASP A 179 -8.35 12.23 11.92
CA ASP A 179 -9.20 13.02 12.82
C ASP A 179 -8.60 13.02 14.23
N LEU A 180 -8.32 14.21 14.77
CA LEU A 180 -7.76 14.36 16.11
C LEU A 180 -8.68 13.81 17.20
N ALA A 181 -10.00 13.85 16.99
CA ALA A 181 -10.99 13.42 17.98
C ALA A 181 -11.08 11.89 18.07
N THR A 182 -10.98 11.18 16.95
CA THR A 182 -11.27 9.73 16.89
C THR A 182 -10.09 8.87 16.45
N GLY A 183 -9.10 9.44 15.77
CA GLY A 183 -8.04 8.70 15.07
C GLY A 183 -8.48 8.16 13.71
N ARG A 184 -9.74 8.32 13.31
CA ARG A 184 -10.24 7.86 12.01
C ARG A 184 -9.45 8.51 10.87
N LEU A 185 -9.08 7.72 9.88
CA LEU A 185 -8.55 8.25 8.62
C LEU A 185 -9.66 8.98 7.85
N VAL A 186 -9.49 10.28 7.65
CA VAL A 186 -10.45 11.14 6.94
C VAL A 186 -10.17 11.13 5.44
N MET A 187 -8.90 11.20 5.07
CA MET A 187 -8.45 11.24 3.68
C MET A 187 -7.01 10.77 3.59
N THR A 188 -6.65 10.17 2.45
CA THR A 188 -5.26 10.01 2.03
C THR A 188 -5.03 10.85 0.78
N GLU A 189 -3.92 11.55 0.72
CA GLU A 189 -3.44 12.25 -0.47
C GLU A 189 -2.11 11.61 -0.92
N THR A 190 -1.96 11.47 -2.23
CA THR A 190 -0.74 10.93 -2.86
C THR A 190 0.16 12.08 -3.29
N GLU A 191 1.45 11.82 -3.49
CA GLU A 191 2.40 12.84 -3.98
C GLU A 191 2.00 13.48 -5.31
N ALA A 192 1.16 12.80 -6.11
CA ALA A 192 0.62 13.30 -7.37
C ALA A 192 -0.64 14.18 -7.22
N GLY A 193 -1.05 14.50 -5.98
CA GLY A 193 -2.25 15.29 -5.69
C GLY A 193 -3.56 14.53 -5.85
N GLY A 194 -3.51 13.21 -6.09
CA GLY A 194 -4.68 12.35 -6.04
C GLY A 194 -5.12 12.11 -4.60
N SER A 195 -6.41 11.96 -4.36
CA SER A 195 -7.01 11.72 -3.04
C SER A 195 -7.74 10.39 -2.98
N ILE A 196 -7.77 9.77 -1.81
CA ILE A 196 -8.45 8.52 -1.52
C ILE A 196 -9.29 8.73 -0.26
N ARG A 197 -10.58 8.37 -0.33
CA ARG A 197 -11.52 8.50 0.79
C ARG A 197 -12.27 7.21 1.02
N GLU A 198 -12.34 6.82 2.29
CA GLU A 198 -13.02 5.62 2.78
C GLU A 198 -14.45 5.94 3.20
N LYS A 199 -15.41 5.10 2.81
CA LYS A 199 -16.83 5.23 3.15
C LYS A 199 -17.41 3.94 3.69
N GLY A 200 -18.29 4.09 4.67
CA GLY A 200 -18.92 2.96 5.37
C GLY A 200 -17.92 2.08 6.10
N GLU A 201 -18.41 1.01 6.70
CA GLU A 201 -17.59 0.09 7.50
C GLU A 201 -18.07 -1.36 7.38
N ILE A 202 -17.12 -2.28 7.30
CA ILE A 202 -17.27 -3.72 7.47
C ILE A 202 -16.24 -4.16 8.51
N VAL A 203 -16.67 -4.89 9.54
CA VAL A 203 -15.74 -5.44 10.55
C VAL A 203 -15.51 -6.92 10.26
N VAL A 204 -14.23 -7.30 10.08
CA VAL A 204 -13.82 -8.69 9.84
C VAL A 204 -12.73 -9.05 10.84
N ASN A 205 -12.95 -10.11 11.63
CA ASN A 205 -12.03 -10.56 12.69
C ASN A 205 -11.53 -9.42 13.61
N GLY A 206 -12.41 -8.48 13.95
CA GLY A 206 -12.10 -7.35 14.83
C GLY A 206 -11.29 -6.21 14.19
N VAL A 207 -11.15 -6.21 12.86
CA VAL A 207 -10.52 -5.14 12.08
C VAL A 207 -11.59 -4.45 11.23
N ARG A 208 -11.65 -3.12 11.29
CA ARG A 208 -12.52 -2.28 10.47
C ARG A 208 -11.91 -2.09 9.09
N PHE A 209 -12.74 -2.30 8.08
CA PHE A 209 -12.46 -2.02 6.68
C PHE A 209 -13.54 -1.10 6.11
N PRO A 210 -13.26 -0.28 5.10
CA PRO A 210 -14.29 0.49 4.41
C PRO A 210 -15.26 -0.43 3.64
N LYS A 211 -16.50 0.05 3.43
CA LYS A 211 -17.42 -0.55 2.44
C LYS A 211 -17.12 -0.09 1.03
N SER A 212 -16.57 1.11 0.86
CA SER A 212 -16.12 1.60 -0.42
C SER A 212 -14.98 2.59 -0.30
N ILE A 213 -14.19 2.69 -1.37
CA ILE A 213 -13.12 3.67 -1.52
C ILE A 213 -13.40 4.50 -2.75
N VAL A 214 -13.31 5.83 -2.61
CA VAL A 214 -13.37 6.78 -3.72
C VAL A 214 -11.99 7.36 -3.92
N THR A 215 -11.43 7.14 -5.09
CA THR A 215 -10.16 7.73 -5.51
C THR A 215 -10.42 8.80 -6.55
N THR A 216 -9.92 10.01 -6.31
CA THR A 216 -9.95 11.12 -7.24
C THR A 216 -8.54 11.44 -7.70
N SER A 217 -8.31 11.49 -9.00
CA SER A 217 -7.02 11.86 -9.61
C SER A 217 -7.22 12.86 -10.75
N LYS A 218 -6.13 13.35 -11.32
CA LYS A 218 -6.15 14.18 -12.52
C LYS A 218 -5.76 13.37 -13.74
N ASN A 219 -6.53 13.47 -14.83
CA ASN A 219 -6.12 12.88 -16.11
C ASN A 219 -5.03 13.75 -16.79
N GLN A 220 -4.55 13.30 -17.97
CA GLN A 220 -3.54 14.03 -18.75
C GLN A 220 -3.97 15.44 -19.17
N LYS A 221 -5.29 15.73 -19.18
CA LYS A 221 -5.86 17.05 -19.48
C LYS A 221 -6.08 17.91 -18.22
N GLY A 222 -5.65 17.45 -17.04
CA GLY A 222 -5.86 18.15 -15.76
C GLY A 222 -7.29 18.08 -15.24
N GLN A 223 -8.17 17.28 -15.85
CA GLN A 223 -9.55 17.09 -15.40
C GLN A 223 -9.59 16.08 -14.26
N SER A 224 -10.46 16.31 -13.28
CA SER A 224 -10.67 15.35 -12.20
C SER A 224 -11.36 14.10 -12.72
N VAL A 225 -10.81 12.94 -12.41
CA VAL A 225 -11.41 11.63 -12.67
C VAL A 225 -11.63 10.95 -11.33
N SER A 226 -12.82 10.38 -11.14
CA SER A 226 -13.17 9.64 -9.93
C SER A 226 -13.39 8.17 -10.27
N VAL A 227 -12.80 7.32 -9.46
CA VAL A 227 -12.96 5.87 -9.51
C VAL A 227 -13.43 5.42 -8.13
N THR A 228 -14.48 4.62 -8.08
CA THR A 228 -15.00 4.05 -6.83
C THR A 228 -14.81 2.54 -6.85
N ILE A 229 -14.38 1.98 -5.73
CA ILE A 229 -14.41 0.53 -5.50
C ILE A 229 -15.46 0.30 -4.41
N GLU A 230 -16.49 -0.46 -4.71
CA GLU A 230 -17.47 -0.96 -3.74
C GLU A 230 -17.08 -2.37 -3.32
N PHE A 231 -16.86 -2.61 -2.04
CA PHE A 231 -16.50 -3.91 -1.51
C PHE A 231 -17.76 -4.69 -1.10
N GLU A 232 -17.91 -5.85 -1.70
CA GLU A 232 -19.02 -6.78 -1.45
C GLU A 232 -18.62 -7.81 -0.40
N LYS A 233 -17.36 -8.24 -0.42
CA LYS A 233 -16.80 -9.21 0.53
C LYS A 233 -15.35 -8.85 0.86
N ILE A 234 -15.02 -9.02 2.14
CA ILE A 234 -13.66 -8.87 2.65
C ILE A 234 -13.36 -10.10 3.50
N THR A 235 -12.27 -10.78 3.18
CA THR A 235 -11.72 -11.89 3.96
C THR A 235 -10.29 -11.57 4.35
N VAL A 236 -9.86 -12.08 5.51
CA VAL A 236 -8.53 -11.81 6.05
C VAL A 236 -7.85 -13.11 6.43
N ASN A 237 -6.52 -13.11 6.33
CA ASN A 237 -5.66 -14.23 6.69
C ASN A 237 -5.92 -15.53 5.91
N GLU A 238 -6.48 -15.42 4.70
CA GLU A 238 -6.47 -16.51 3.72
C GLU A 238 -5.03 -16.76 3.24
N GLU A 239 -4.72 -18.02 2.93
CA GLU A 239 -3.42 -18.40 2.40
C GLU A 239 -3.52 -18.58 0.88
N PHE A 240 -2.73 -17.79 0.15
CA PHE A 240 -2.68 -17.83 -1.31
C PHE A 240 -1.35 -18.41 -1.79
N PRO A 241 -1.36 -19.39 -2.71
CA PRO A 241 -0.14 -19.99 -3.21
C PRO A 241 0.68 -18.97 -4.01
N ALA A 242 2.01 -19.04 -3.88
CA ALA A 242 2.96 -18.11 -4.51
C ALA A 242 2.75 -17.97 -6.03
N ILE A 243 2.34 -19.05 -6.70
CA ILE A 243 2.11 -19.09 -8.14
C ILE A 243 1.02 -18.13 -8.63
N LEU A 244 0.12 -17.66 -7.76
CA LEU A 244 -0.87 -16.64 -8.12
C LEU A 244 -0.23 -15.28 -8.37
N PHE A 245 0.92 -15.01 -7.77
CA PHE A 245 1.62 -13.72 -7.82
C PHE A 245 2.80 -13.74 -8.79
N ALA A 246 3.44 -14.91 -8.96
CA ALA A 246 4.57 -15.09 -9.84
C ALA A 246 4.23 -14.77 -11.30
N VAL A 247 5.25 -14.36 -12.08
CA VAL A 247 5.10 -14.14 -13.52
C VAL A 247 4.67 -15.46 -14.17
N PRO A 248 3.54 -15.49 -14.91
CA PRO A 248 3.10 -16.72 -15.55
C PRO A 248 4.12 -17.17 -16.61
N ALA A 249 4.50 -18.44 -16.56
CA ALA A 249 5.34 -19.04 -17.58
C ALA A 249 4.68 -18.94 -18.96
N PRO A 250 5.45 -18.71 -20.04
CA PRO A 250 4.91 -18.80 -21.38
C PRO A 250 4.38 -20.22 -21.62
N VAL A 251 3.15 -20.34 -22.09
CA VAL A 251 2.60 -21.62 -22.53
C VAL A 251 3.35 -22.00 -23.80
N ARG A 252 4.17 -23.06 -23.76
CA ARG A 252 4.73 -23.65 -24.99
C ARG A 252 3.55 -24.11 -25.84
N GLY A 253 3.36 -23.48 -27.01
CA GLY A 253 2.40 -23.96 -28.00
C GLY A 253 2.73 -25.41 -28.36
N LYS A 254 1.68 -26.25 -28.43
CA LYS A 254 1.76 -27.51 -29.16
C LYS A 254 1.69 -27.24 -30.65
#